data_AF-A0A8T6ICE5-F1
#
_entry.id   AF-A0A8T6ICE5-F1
#
_cell.length_a   1.000
_cell.length_b   1.000
_cell.length_c   1.000
_cell.angle_alpha   90.00
_cell.angle_beta   90.00
_cell.angle_gamma   90.00
#
_symmetry.space_group_name_H-M   'P 1'
#
loop_
_entity.id
_entity.type
_entity.pdbx_description
1 polymer ?
#
loop_
_entity_poly.entity_id
_entity_poly.type
_entity_poly.pdbx_seq_one_letter_code
_entity_poly.pdbx_strand_id
1 'polypeptide(L)'
;MTRGTRRRAAAGDSVAEEYPATYWPGDGFGDQLEFALKYDGTNLAILARLFEEIAESEMLAYVRARPTGKYVRRAWFLFELITGNRLPIDDLPARGSYVDLLEPDAYYTTSPSRRVRRQRVNDNLLGNSDFCPTVRRTDTLRQQEDANLSERCLEVVSGYPQPLLRRALAYLYEKETKSSFAIEHAEIDSTRTERFVALLRSAEAEDFCRRDALVGLQNRIVDPRFRDTDYRQHQNYVGQSMDLHREIIQFVGAKPESLASLMAGLIAAHERMESGGVHAAIHAAVIAYGFVFLHPFEDGNGRIHRFLIHNILARRGFTPPGLIFPVSAAMLNRPQDYDDSLEAFSRQLMPLVDYELDGEGRLTVRNETAPWYRFIDFTAQTQALFQFLSHTIDSELAPELAFLAKFDRAKAAIQDIVDMPDRKIELFVRLCRQNGGRLSRAKRASQFAMLSDAEVAAMERALGSAWSD
;
A
#
# COMPACT_ATOMS: atom_id res chain seq x y z
N MET A 1 43.54 -20.20 17.42
CA MET A 1 42.43 -19.24 17.33
C MET A 1 41.47 -19.72 16.26
N THR A 2 40.37 -20.33 16.69
CA THR A 2 39.34 -20.91 15.82
C THR A 2 38.71 -19.81 14.97
N ARG A 3 38.84 -19.91 13.64
CA ARG A 3 38.13 -19.08 12.67
C ARG A 3 36.63 -19.32 12.85
N GLY A 4 35.95 -18.44 13.57
CA GLY A 4 34.50 -18.47 13.65
C GLY A 4 33.89 -18.24 12.27
N THR A 5 32.81 -18.94 11.95
CA THR A 5 31.97 -18.69 10.78
C THR A 5 30.99 -17.55 11.11
N ARG A 6 30.64 -16.70 10.13
CA ARG A 6 29.51 -15.76 10.26
C ARG A 6 28.28 -16.53 10.71
N ARG A 7 27.62 -16.08 11.78
CA ARG A 7 26.36 -16.66 12.25
C ARG A 7 25.23 -15.69 11.96
N ARG A 8 24.11 -16.22 11.48
CA ARG A 8 22.88 -15.48 11.26
C ARG A 8 21.78 -16.20 12.01
N ALA A 9 21.10 -15.49 12.90
CA ALA A 9 19.93 -15.96 13.61
C ALA A 9 18.77 -15.00 13.34
N ALA A 10 17.61 -15.55 12.99
CA ALA A 10 16.37 -14.79 12.90
C ALA A 10 15.59 -14.97 14.21
N ALA A 11 15.12 -13.87 14.80
CA ALA A 11 14.30 -13.87 16.01
C ALA A 11 13.14 -12.90 15.82
N GLY A 12 11.95 -13.42 15.52
CA GLY A 12 10.79 -12.63 15.14
C GLY A 12 11.11 -11.72 13.94
N ASP A 13 10.86 -10.42 14.10
CA ASP A 13 11.11 -9.39 13.07
C ASP A 13 12.58 -8.92 13.01
N SER A 14 13.47 -9.50 13.82
CA SER A 14 14.89 -9.12 13.88
C SER A 14 15.79 -10.20 13.30
N VAL A 15 16.85 -9.75 12.63
CA VAL A 15 17.95 -10.60 12.17
C VAL A 15 19.20 -10.19 12.93
N ALA A 16 19.74 -11.10 13.73
CA ALA A 16 21.02 -10.95 14.40
C ALA A 16 22.11 -11.61 13.55
N GLU A 17 23.14 -10.84 13.20
CA GLU A 17 24.31 -11.34 12.49
C GLU A 17 25.58 -11.11 13.32
N GLU A 18 26.30 -12.19 13.59
CA GLU A 18 27.57 -12.15 14.30
C GLU A 18 28.73 -12.32 13.32
N TYR A 19 29.64 -11.35 13.36
CA TYR A 19 30.83 -11.29 12.53
C TYR A 19 32.08 -11.64 13.34
N PRO A 20 32.92 -12.58 12.89
CA PRO A 20 34.20 -12.90 13.53
C PRO A 20 35.14 -11.69 13.57
N ALA A 21 36.10 -11.66 14.49
CA ALA A 21 37.06 -10.56 14.64
C ALA A 21 37.84 -10.19 13.35
N THR A 22 37.97 -11.12 12.39
CA THR A 22 38.57 -10.85 11.08
C THR A 22 37.77 -9.88 10.20
N TYR A 23 36.50 -9.63 10.55
CA TYR A 23 35.61 -8.69 9.88
C TYR A 23 35.64 -7.30 10.53
N TRP A 24 36.39 -7.10 11.61
CA TRP A 24 36.50 -5.81 12.28
C TRP A 24 37.00 -4.73 11.29
N PRO A 25 36.20 -3.69 11.00
CA PRO A 25 36.59 -2.68 10.01
C PRO A 25 37.62 -1.67 10.53
N GLY A 26 37.90 -1.65 11.84
CA GLY A 26 38.69 -0.60 12.49
C GLY A 26 37.80 0.48 13.13
N ASP A 27 38.42 1.47 13.77
CA ASP A 27 37.70 2.56 14.46
C ASP A 27 37.38 3.76 13.56
N GLY A 28 37.85 3.74 12.32
CA GLY A 28 37.66 4.85 11.37
C GLY A 28 36.23 4.91 10.84
N PHE A 29 35.65 6.11 10.81
CA PHE A 29 34.31 6.38 10.25
C PHE A 29 34.11 5.74 8.86
N GLY A 30 35.06 5.96 7.95
CA GLY A 30 34.97 5.47 6.58
C GLY A 30 34.89 3.94 6.46
N ASP A 31 35.72 3.23 7.25
CA ASP A 31 35.73 1.76 7.23
C ASP A 31 34.47 1.19 7.91
N GLN A 32 33.96 1.82 8.98
CA GLN A 32 32.69 1.47 9.63
C GLN A 32 31.49 1.70 8.70
N LEU A 33 31.46 2.81 7.96
CA LEU A 33 30.42 3.10 6.98
C LEU A 33 30.48 2.12 5.79
N GLU A 34 31.68 1.80 5.30
CA GLU A 34 31.87 0.77 4.27
C GLU A 34 31.35 -0.59 4.75
N PHE A 35 31.66 -0.96 6.00
CA PHE A 35 31.16 -2.18 6.62
C PHE A 35 29.63 -2.22 6.63
N ALA A 36 28.98 -1.16 7.13
CA ALA A 36 27.52 -1.08 7.19
C ALA A 36 26.87 -1.22 5.81
N LEU A 37 27.35 -0.45 4.81
CA LEU A 37 26.83 -0.52 3.44
C LEU A 37 27.03 -1.88 2.75
N LYS A 38 28.01 -2.66 3.23
CA LYS A 38 28.36 -3.97 2.70
C LYS A 38 27.56 -5.11 3.35
N TYR A 39 27.31 -5.01 4.65
CA TYR A 39 26.84 -6.13 5.45
C TYR A 39 25.44 -5.90 6.05
N ASP A 40 25.12 -4.68 6.50
CA ASP A 40 23.82 -4.34 7.10
C ASP A 40 22.80 -3.87 6.04
N GLY A 41 23.31 -3.49 4.87
CA GLY A 41 22.54 -2.93 3.76
C GLY A 41 22.51 -1.41 3.79
N THR A 42 21.55 -0.81 3.09
CA THR A 42 21.37 0.65 3.03
C THR A 42 20.08 1.04 3.73
N ASN A 43 20.21 1.72 4.86
CA ASN A 43 19.11 2.38 5.56
C ASN A 43 19.30 3.90 5.46
N LEU A 44 18.51 4.54 4.61
CA LEU A 44 18.66 5.97 4.31
C LEU A 44 18.28 6.87 5.50
N ALA A 45 17.34 6.44 6.36
CA ALA A 45 16.95 7.19 7.54
C ALA A 45 18.08 7.23 8.58
N ILE A 46 18.75 6.09 8.83
CA ILE A 46 19.93 6.02 9.70
C ILE A 46 21.08 6.84 9.11
N LEU A 47 21.33 6.73 7.80
CA LEU A 47 22.37 7.52 7.13
C LEU A 47 22.10 9.02 7.22
N ALA A 48 20.83 9.46 7.18
CA ALA A 48 20.48 10.86 7.37
C ALA A 48 20.88 11.37 8.75
N ARG A 49 20.62 10.60 9.82
CA ARG A 49 21.05 10.97 11.18
C ARG A 49 22.55 10.89 11.37
N LEU A 50 23.19 9.88 10.77
CA LEU A 50 24.64 9.79 10.78
C LEU A 50 25.28 11.01 10.10
N PHE A 51 24.77 11.42 8.93
CA PHE A 51 25.34 12.53 8.17
C PHE A 51 25.08 13.91 8.78
N GLU A 52 24.12 14.04 9.69
CA GLU A 52 23.93 15.24 10.52
C GLU A 52 25.03 15.38 11.59
N GLU A 53 25.57 14.26 12.09
CA GLU A 53 26.54 14.25 13.18
C GLU A 53 28.01 14.27 12.73
N ILE A 54 28.31 13.80 11.51
CA ILE A 54 29.69 13.78 11.01
C ILE A 54 30.16 15.14 10.50
N ALA A 55 31.45 15.42 10.67
CA ALA A 55 32.05 16.58 10.03
C ALA A 55 32.26 16.33 8.53
N GLU A 56 31.99 17.34 7.69
CA GLU A 56 32.24 17.27 6.24
C GLU A 56 33.69 16.88 5.91
N SER A 57 34.66 17.30 6.73
CA SER A 57 36.07 16.97 6.59
C SER A 57 36.36 15.47 6.72
N GLU A 58 35.62 14.74 7.56
CA GLU A 58 35.77 13.29 7.70
C GLU A 58 35.25 12.56 6.46
N MET A 59 34.09 12.98 5.95
CA MET A 59 33.54 12.46 4.71
C MET A 59 34.47 12.75 3.53
N LEU A 60 35.03 13.96 3.46
CA LEU A 60 36.00 14.38 2.46
C LEU A 60 37.27 13.51 2.50
N ALA A 61 37.80 13.25 3.70
CA ALA A 61 38.98 12.42 3.90
C ALA A 61 38.71 10.97 3.46
N TYR A 62 37.55 10.41 3.82
CA TYR A 62 37.13 9.08 3.39
C TYR A 62 37.04 8.95 1.87
N VAL A 63 36.39 9.91 1.20
CA VAL A 63 36.24 9.88 -0.27
C VAL A 63 37.59 10.04 -0.97
N ARG A 64 38.46 10.94 -0.49
CA ARG A 64 39.79 11.16 -1.09
C ARG A 64 40.73 9.97 -0.91
N ALA A 65 40.58 9.19 0.15
CA ALA A 65 41.43 8.04 0.40
C ALA A 65 41.25 6.93 -0.64
N ARG A 66 40.00 6.67 -1.08
CA ARG A 66 39.68 5.57 -2.02
C ARG A 66 38.58 5.96 -3.03
N PRO A 67 38.78 7.00 -3.88
CA PRO A 67 37.72 7.66 -4.64
C PRO A 67 37.03 6.76 -5.69
N THR A 68 37.69 5.70 -6.14
CA THR A 68 37.14 4.76 -7.13
C THR A 68 36.43 3.56 -6.50
N GLY A 69 36.51 3.39 -5.17
CA GLY A 69 35.89 2.29 -4.43
C GLY A 69 34.37 2.26 -4.58
N LYS A 70 33.78 1.06 -4.69
CA LYS A 70 32.32 0.90 -4.86
C LYS A 70 31.54 1.58 -3.73
N TYR A 71 31.86 1.23 -2.48
CA TYR A 71 31.14 1.75 -1.30
C TYR A 71 31.43 3.23 -1.05
N VAL A 72 32.64 3.70 -1.34
CA VAL A 72 33.01 5.12 -1.27
C VAL A 72 32.16 5.95 -2.24
N ARG A 73 32.01 5.51 -3.49
CA ARG A 73 31.18 6.20 -4.50
C ARG A 73 29.71 6.22 -4.11
N ARG A 74 29.19 5.12 -3.54
CA ARG A 74 27.83 5.04 -2.99
C ARG A 74 27.65 6.01 -1.82
N ALA A 75 28.52 5.95 -0.83
CA ALA A 75 28.49 6.83 0.35
C ALA A 75 28.59 8.31 -0.03
N TRP A 76 29.49 8.64 -0.96
CA TRP A 76 29.64 9.99 -1.48
C TRP A 76 28.35 10.50 -2.12
N PHE A 77 27.73 9.72 -3.01
CA PHE A 77 26.47 10.11 -3.61
C PHE A 77 25.36 10.29 -2.57
N LEU A 78 25.24 9.34 -1.62
CA LEU A 78 24.21 9.38 -0.57
C LEU A 78 24.39 10.59 0.35
N PHE A 79 25.62 10.94 0.71
CA PHE A 79 25.90 12.11 1.53
C PHE A 79 25.36 13.38 0.87
N GLU A 80 25.68 13.60 -0.41
CA GLU A 80 25.25 14.80 -1.13
C GLU A 80 23.74 14.81 -1.40
N LEU A 81 23.14 13.64 -1.66
CA LEU A 81 21.70 13.50 -1.86
C LEU A 81 20.92 13.85 -0.58
N ILE A 82 21.38 13.33 0.56
CA ILE A 82 20.65 13.42 1.83
C ILE A 82 20.82 14.80 2.47
N THR A 83 22.06 15.30 2.52
CA THR A 83 22.41 16.57 3.16
C THR A 83 22.18 17.78 2.26
N GLY A 84 22.16 17.58 0.93
CA GLY A 84 22.19 18.67 -0.04
C GLY A 84 23.57 19.34 -0.19
N ASN A 85 24.57 18.94 0.61
CA ASN A 85 25.90 19.53 0.60
C ASN A 85 26.79 18.83 -0.43
N ARG A 86 27.19 19.57 -1.48
CA ARG A 86 28.13 19.06 -2.48
C ARG A 86 29.56 19.14 -1.95
N LEU A 87 30.23 18.00 -1.78
CA LEU A 87 31.61 17.95 -1.31
C LEU A 87 32.56 18.65 -2.29
N PRO A 88 33.58 19.38 -1.80
CA PRO A 88 34.59 20.04 -2.64
C PRO A 88 35.62 19.04 -3.19
N ILE A 89 35.13 18.13 -4.05
CA ILE A 89 35.89 17.10 -4.76
C ILE A 89 35.50 17.16 -6.23
N ASP A 90 36.50 17.04 -7.11
CA ASP A 90 36.29 16.97 -8.55
C ASP A 90 35.55 15.69 -8.95
N ASP A 91 34.86 15.77 -10.09
CA ASP A 91 34.16 14.64 -10.67
C ASP A 91 35.14 13.52 -11.03
N LEU A 92 34.72 12.25 -10.86
CA LEU A 92 35.53 11.12 -11.30
C LEU A 92 35.74 11.14 -12.81
N PRO A 93 36.91 10.67 -13.30
CA PRO A 93 37.21 10.62 -14.71
C PRO A 93 36.13 9.92 -15.53
N ALA A 94 35.98 10.33 -16.79
CA ALA A 94 35.00 9.74 -17.71
C ALA A 94 35.27 8.24 -18.04
N ARG A 95 36.40 7.69 -17.61
CA ARG A 95 36.81 6.29 -17.79
C ARG A 95 36.49 5.48 -16.51
N GLY A 96 35.82 4.33 -16.64
CA GLY A 96 35.48 3.44 -15.50
C GLY A 96 34.08 2.84 -15.57
N SER A 97 33.73 1.88 -14.72
CA SER A 97 32.36 1.35 -14.64
C SER A 97 31.46 2.22 -13.76
N TYR A 98 30.16 2.18 -14.03
CA TYR A 98 29.15 2.65 -13.09
C TYR A 98 28.87 1.55 -12.06
N VAL A 99 28.55 1.95 -10.83
CA VAL A 99 28.09 1.04 -9.78
C VAL A 99 26.66 1.39 -9.39
N ASP A 100 25.84 0.37 -9.16
CA ASP A 100 24.49 0.56 -8.67
C ASP A 100 24.49 1.09 -7.24
N LEU A 101 23.59 2.02 -6.95
CA LEU A 101 23.51 2.64 -5.65
C LEU A 101 22.90 1.69 -4.61
N LEU A 102 21.83 1.00 -5.00
CA LEU A 102 21.28 -0.15 -4.28
C LEU A 102 21.54 -1.41 -5.10
N GLU A 103 21.83 -2.52 -4.43
CA GLU A 103 22.01 -3.82 -5.11
C GLU A 103 20.63 -4.33 -5.59
N PRO A 104 20.40 -4.53 -6.91
CA PRO A 104 19.07 -4.91 -7.43
C PRO A 104 18.56 -6.28 -6.95
N ASP A 105 19.46 -7.17 -6.52
CA ASP A 105 19.08 -8.48 -5.95
C ASP A 105 18.57 -8.36 -4.51
N ALA A 106 18.95 -7.29 -3.79
CA ALA A 106 18.59 -7.05 -2.40
C ALA A 106 17.49 -5.99 -2.24
N TYR A 107 17.26 -5.14 -3.24
CA TYR A 107 16.29 -4.05 -3.20
C TYR A 107 15.49 -3.97 -4.50
N TYR A 108 14.25 -3.49 -4.38
CA TYR A 108 13.51 -3.05 -5.55
C TYR A 108 14.03 -1.68 -5.99
N THR A 109 14.33 -1.57 -7.28
CA THR A 109 15.03 -0.43 -7.86
C THR A 109 14.41 -0.06 -9.20
N THR A 110 14.62 1.17 -9.63
CA THR A 110 14.16 1.63 -10.95
C THR A 110 15.08 1.15 -12.07
N SER A 111 14.48 0.76 -13.21
CA SER A 111 15.17 0.35 -14.43
C SER A 111 14.48 0.95 -15.67
N PRO A 112 15.19 1.70 -16.54
CA PRO A 112 16.62 1.99 -16.48
C PRO A 112 16.97 3.00 -15.37
N SER A 113 18.12 2.81 -14.72
CA SER A 113 18.65 3.71 -13.69
C SER A 113 19.21 5.03 -14.27
N ARG A 114 19.14 6.13 -13.52
CA ARG A 114 19.76 7.41 -13.88
C ARG A 114 21.29 7.35 -13.67
N ARG A 115 22.07 7.60 -14.72
CA ARG A 115 23.54 7.66 -14.60
C ARG A 115 24.02 8.99 -14.04
N VAL A 116 24.69 8.95 -12.90
CA VAL A 116 25.30 10.13 -12.26
C VAL A 116 26.80 10.12 -12.54
N ARG A 117 27.23 11.02 -13.43
CA ARG A 117 28.60 11.04 -13.96
C ARG A 117 29.65 11.31 -12.89
N ARG A 118 29.35 12.23 -11.98
CA ARG A 118 30.27 12.74 -10.96
C ARG A 118 30.85 11.64 -10.08
N GLN A 119 30.01 10.82 -9.48
CA GLN A 119 30.42 9.68 -8.66
C GLN A 119 30.46 8.37 -9.46
N ARG A 120 30.14 8.37 -10.75
CA ARG A 120 29.99 7.16 -11.58
C ARG A 120 29.07 6.13 -10.91
N VAL A 121 27.90 6.59 -10.45
CA VAL A 121 26.87 5.74 -9.82
C VAL A 121 25.63 5.69 -10.70
N ASN A 122 24.98 4.54 -10.73
CA ASN A 122 23.64 4.38 -11.26
C ASN A 122 22.67 4.66 -10.12
N ASP A 123 22.08 5.85 -10.13
CA ASP A 123 20.98 6.20 -9.25
C ASP A 123 19.74 5.39 -9.66
N ASN A 124 19.55 4.27 -8.96
CA ASN A 124 18.45 3.33 -9.14
C ASN A 124 17.43 3.40 -7.99
N LEU A 125 17.41 4.51 -7.25
CA LEU A 125 16.46 4.76 -6.17
C LEU A 125 15.02 4.85 -6.69
N LEU A 126 14.07 4.65 -5.79
CA LEU A 126 12.62 4.76 -6.05
C LEU A 126 12.14 6.21 -6.05
N GLY A 127 12.87 7.13 -5.43
CA GLY A 127 12.48 8.53 -5.29
C GLY A 127 13.63 9.52 -5.41
N ASN A 128 13.50 10.68 -4.76
CA ASN A 128 14.46 11.78 -4.77
C ASN A 128 14.82 12.21 -3.33
N SER A 129 15.58 13.28 -3.16
CA SER A 129 15.96 13.77 -1.82
C SER A 129 14.77 14.05 -0.90
N ASP A 130 13.62 14.46 -1.44
CA ASP A 130 12.46 14.89 -0.64
C ASP A 130 11.57 13.71 -0.23
N PHE A 131 11.61 12.60 -0.96
CA PHE A 131 11.00 11.33 -0.58
C PHE A 131 11.71 10.20 -1.34
N CYS A 132 12.54 9.43 -0.64
CA CYS A 132 13.31 8.31 -1.19
C CYS A 132 13.02 7.03 -0.40
N PRO A 133 11.93 6.33 -0.73
CA PRO A 133 11.59 5.08 -0.08
C PRO A 133 12.54 3.96 -0.50
N THR A 134 12.62 2.92 0.34
CA THR A 134 13.28 1.66 0.00
C THR A 134 12.34 0.48 0.22
N VAL A 135 12.52 -0.58 -0.56
CA VAL A 135 11.84 -1.87 -0.36
C VAL A 135 12.88 -2.96 -0.56
N ARG A 136 13.08 -3.80 0.45
CA ARG A 136 14.03 -4.92 0.40
C ARG A 136 13.39 -6.10 -0.34
N ARG A 137 14.17 -6.80 -1.16
CA ARG A 137 13.79 -8.07 -1.78
C ARG A 137 13.97 -9.21 -0.78
N THR A 138 12.99 -9.37 0.12
CA THR A 138 12.95 -10.51 1.05
C THR A 138 12.51 -11.79 0.33
N ASP A 139 12.77 -12.94 0.92
CA ASP A 139 12.29 -14.22 0.39
C ASP A 139 10.76 -14.25 0.30
N THR A 140 10.06 -13.62 1.26
CA THR A 140 8.60 -13.43 1.23
C THR A 140 8.16 -12.67 -0.02
N LEU A 141 8.78 -11.52 -0.32
CA LEU A 141 8.39 -10.72 -1.48
C LEU A 141 8.73 -11.41 -2.80
N ARG A 142 9.85 -12.14 -2.86
CA ARG A 142 10.17 -12.98 -4.03
C ARG A 142 9.09 -14.03 -4.27
N GLN A 143 8.67 -14.76 -3.23
CA GLN A 143 7.58 -15.74 -3.34
C GLN A 143 6.25 -15.10 -3.74
N GLN A 144 5.96 -13.89 -3.26
CA GLN A 144 4.74 -13.15 -3.60
C GLN A 144 4.75 -12.63 -5.04
N GLU A 145 5.91 -12.23 -5.58
CA GLU A 145 6.07 -11.92 -7.01
C GLU A 145 5.89 -13.18 -7.87
N ASP A 146 6.51 -14.30 -7.47
CA ASP A 146 6.41 -15.58 -8.17
C ASP A 146 4.98 -16.14 -8.21
N ALA A 147 4.13 -15.75 -7.26
CA ALA A 147 2.72 -16.13 -7.22
C ALA A 147 1.87 -15.51 -8.36
N ASN A 148 2.43 -14.54 -9.10
CA ASN A 148 1.83 -13.88 -10.27
C ASN A 148 0.33 -13.57 -10.12
N LEU A 149 -0.01 -12.79 -9.10
CA LEU A 149 -1.40 -12.50 -8.73
C LEU A 149 -2.23 -11.89 -9.88
N SER A 150 -1.59 -11.15 -10.79
CA SER A 150 -2.25 -10.59 -11.98
C SER A 150 -2.74 -11.70 -12.93
N GLU A 151 -1.89 -12.69 -13.20
CA GLU A 151 -2.25 -13.85 -14.03
C GLU A 151 -3.30 -14.73 -13.33
N ARG A 152 -3.14 -15.02 -12.04
CA ARG A 152 -4.15 -15.76 -11.25
C ARG A 152 -5.52 -15.07 -11.30
N CYS A 153 -5.56 -13.75 -11.24
CA CYS A 153 -6.81 -13.02 -11.40
C CYS A 153 -7.42 -13.21 -12.78
N LEU A 154 -6.60 -13.10 -13.83
CA LEU A 154 -7.04 -13.30 -15.21
C LEU A 154 -7.65 -14.70 -15.39
N GLU A 155 -7.02 -15.73 -14.83
CA GLU A 155 -7.53 -17.10 -14.83
C GLU A 155 -8.91 -17.19 -14.18
N VAL A 156 -9.07 -16.63 -12.98
CA VAL A 156 -10.36 -16.61 -12.26
C VAL A 156 -11.45 -15.95 -13.09
N VAL A 157 -11.21 -14.79 -13.69
CA VAL A 157 -12.25 -14.08 -14.46
C VAL A 157 -12.53 -14.71 -15.82
N SER A 158 -11.53 -15.35 -16.44
CA SER A 158 -11.67 -16.00 -17.75
C SER A 158 -12.66 -17.18 -17.75
N GLY A 159 -12.92 -17.76 -16.57
CA GLY A 159 -13.90 -18.84 -16.39
C GLY A 159 -15.36 -18.40 -16.44
N TYR A 160 -15.66 -17.10 -16.53
CA TYR A 160 -17.04 -16.58 -16.45
C TYR A 160 -17.48 -15.80 -17.70
N PRO A 161 -18.77 -15.86 -18.08
CA PRO A 161 -19.30 -15.07 -19.18
C PRO A 161 -19.25 -13.56 -18.95
N GLN A 162 -18.98 -12.80 -20.01
CA GLN A 162 -18.90 -11.32 -19.98
C GLN A 162 -20.12 -10.63 -19.33
N PRO A 163 -21.38 -11.02 -19.58
CA PRO A 163 -22.53 -10.40 -18.91
C PRO A 163 -22.54 -10.59 -17.38
N LEU A 164 -22.05 -11.74 -16.89
CA LEU A 164 -21.92 -12.01 -15.45
C LEU A 164 -20.82 -11.14 -14.86
N LEU A 165 -19.66 -11.08 -15.52
CA LEU A 165 -18.56 -10.21 -15.11
C LEU A 165 -19.02 -8.76 -14.98
N ARG A 166 -19.71 -8.20 -15.97
CA ARG A 166 -20.24 -6.81 -15.91
C ARG A 166 -21.14 -6.56 -14.70
N ARG A 167 -21.97 -7.53 -14.31
CA ARG A 167 -22.81 -7.43 -13.11
C ARG A 167 -21.98 -7.52 -11.83
N ALA A 168 -21.03 -8.44 -11.78
CA ALA A 168 -20.10 -8.58 -10.66
C ALA A 168 -19.31 -7.29 -10.43
N LEU A 169 -18.84 -6.64 -11.51
CA LEU A 169 -18.11 -5.37 -11.43
C LEU A 169 -18.88 -4.31 -10.64
N ALA A 170 -20.16 -4.09 -10.96
CA ALA A 170 -20.97 -3.10 -10.27
C ALA A 170 -21.04 -3.37 -8.76
N TYR A 171 -21.21 -4.64 -8.37
CA TYR A 171 -21.19 -5.05 -6.98
C TYR A 171 -19.82 -4.88 -6.33
N LEU A 172 -18.72 -5.24 -7.01
CA LEU A 172 -17.36 -5.12 -6.47
C LEU A 172 -16.98 -3.65 -6.23
N TYR A 173 -17.34 -2.74 -7.14
CA TYR A 173 -17.15 -1.30 -6.93
C TYR A 173 -17.94 -0.79 -5.71
N GLU A 174 -19.20 -1.23 -5.56
CA GLU A 174 -20.02 -0.86 -4.40
C GLU A 174 -19.44 -1.44 -3.09
N LYS A 175 -18.97 -2.69 -3.12
CA LYS A 175 -18.33 -3.37 -1.99
C LYS A 175 -17.05 -2.68 -1.57
N GLU A 176 -16.19 -2.33 -2.52
CA GLU A 176 -14.96 -1.58 -2.27
C GLU A 176 -15.26 -0.23 -1.61
N THR A 177 -16.24 0.51 -2.16
CA THR A 177 -16.68 1.80 -1.63
C THR A 177 -17.16 1.66 -0.19
N LYS A 178 -18.12 0.77 0.06
CA LYS A 178 -18.67 0.59 1.42
C LYS A 178 -17.62 0.12 2.40
N SER A 179 -16.75 -0.80 1.99
CA SER A 179 -15.70 -1.33 2.87
C SER A 179 -14.68 -0.26 3.23
N SER A 180 -14.29 0.58 2.26
CA SER A 180 -13.37 1.70 2.49
C SER A 180 -13.92 2.70 3.53
N PHE A 181 -15.21 3.03 3.49
CA PHE A 181 -15.82 3.91 4.50
C PHE A 181 -16.01 3.20 5.85
N ALA A 182 -16.37 1.91 5.84
CA ALA A 182 -16.56 1.13 7.06
C ALA A 182 -15.27 0.94 7.89
N ILE A 183 -14.10 0.90 7.26
CA ILE A 183 -12.79 0.89 7.96
C ILE A 183 -12.64 2.13 8.85
N GLU A 184 -13.14 3.29 8.41
CA GLU A 184 -13.11 4.54 9.19
C GLU A 184 -14.36 4.70 10.09
N HIS A 185 -15.11 3.61 10.32
CA HIS A 185 -16.38 3.62 11.05
C HIS A 185 -17.39 4.66 10.54
N ALA A 186 -17.31 5.00 9.25
CA ALA A 186 -18.16 5.97 8.60
C ALA A 186 -19.31 5.29 7.85
N GLU A 187 -20.53 5.75 8.07
CA GLU A 187 -21.67 5.39 7.24
C GLU A 187 -21.72 6.25 5.98
N ILE A 188 -22.11 5.63 4.86
CA ILE A 188 -22.23 6.29 3.57
C ILE A 188 -23.62 6.07 2.98
N ASP A 189 -24.26 7.16 2.55
CA ASP A 189 -25.55 7.10 1.87
C ASP A 189 -25.40 6.64 0.40
N SER A 190 -26.52 6.32 -0.25
CA SER A 190 -26.54 5.83 -1.64
C SER A 190 -25.96 6.85 -2.63
N THR A 191 -26.24 8.14 -2.45
CA THR A 191 -25.76 9.21 -3.35
C THR A 191 -24.25 9.35 -3.27
N ARG A 192 -23.69 9.33 -2.06
CA ARG A 192 -22.24 9.36 -1.81
C ARG A 192 -21.58 8.10 -2.37
N THR A 193 -22.21 6.94 -2.20
CA THR A 193 -21.72 5.67 -2.76
C THR A 193 -21.59 5.75 -4.29
N GLU A 194 -22.64 6.20 -4.98
CA GLU A 194 -22.63 6.36 -6.44
C GLU A 194 -21.53 7.31 -6.92
N ARG A 195 -21.32 8.44 -6.23
CA ARG A 195 -20.24 9.39 -6.56
C ARG A 195 -18.86 8.78 -6.40
N PHE A 196 -18.61 8.02 -5.34
CA PHE A 196 -17.33 7.37 -5.13
C PHE A 196 -17.09 6.22 -6.12
N VAL A 197 -18.13 5.44 -6.43
CA VAL A 197 -18.06 4.42 -7.49
C VAL A 197 -17.71 5.05 -8.84
N ALA A 198 -18.32 6.19 -9.19
CA ALA A 198 -18.00 6.91 -10.41
C ALA A 198 -16.52 7.36 -10.43
N LEU A 199 -15.98 7.78 -9.28
CA LEU A 199 -14.58 8.16 -9.13
C LEU A 199 -13.62 6.98 -9.26
N LEU A 200 -13.96 5.84 -8.67
CA LEU A 200 -13.18 4.60 -8.82
C LEU A 200 -13.16 4.12 -10.27
N ARG A 201 -14.25 4.32 -11.03
CA ARG A 201 -14.28 3.99 -12.46
C ARG A 201 -13.36 4.87 -13.31
N SER A 202 -13.14 6.13 -12.92
CA SER A 202 -12.16 7.00 -13.60
C SER A 202 -10.71 6.71 -13.18
N ALA A 203 -10.50 5.91 -12.13
CA ALA A 203 -9.17 5.62 -11.59
C ALA A 203 -8.27 4.81 -12.55
N GLU A 204 -8.81 4.12 -13.55
CA GLU A 204 -7.98 3.48 -14.59
C GLU A 204 -7.48 4.49 -15.64
N ALA A 205 -8.26 5.55 -15.90
CA ALA A 205 -8.01 6.50 -16.97
C ALA A 205 -7.21 7.74 -16.54
N GLU A 206 -7.31 8.12 -15.26
CA GLU A 206 -6.72 9.34 -14.72
C GLU A 206 -5.64 9.04 -13.68
N ASP A 207 -4.58 9.82 -13.68
CA ASP A 207 -3.57 9.82 -12.63
C ASP A 207 -3.97 10.75 -11.50
N PHE A 208 -4.32 10.15 -10.35
CA PHE A 208 -4.73 10.90 -9.17
C PHE A 208 -3.57 11.21 -8.22
N CYS A 209 -2.35 10.70 -8.46
CA CYS A 209 -1.18 10.98 -7.64
C CYS A 209 -0.52 12.30 -8.06
N ARG A 210 -1.31 13.37 -8.14
CA ARG A 210 -0.90 14.74 -8.45
C ARG A 210 -1.56 15.68 -7.48
N ARG A 211 -0.89 16.77 -7.12
CA ARG A 211 -1.39 17.72 -6.09
C ARG A 211 -2.86 18.12 -6.29
N ASP A 212 -3.19 18.68 -7.44
CA ASP A 212 -4.56 19.17 -7.71
C ASP A 212 -5.58 18.02 -7.75
N ALA A 213 -5.18 16.85 -8.22
CA ALA A 213 -6.04 15.67 -8.26
C ALA A 213 -6.26 15.08 -6.86
N LEU A 214 -5.26 15.10 -5.97
CA LEU A 214 -5.37 14.69 -4.57
C LEU A 214 -6.29 15.62 -3.79
N VAL A 215 -6.13 16.94 -3.96
CA VAL A 215 -7.04 17.94 -3.38
C VAL A 215 -8.45 17.74 -3.93
N GLY A 216 -8.60 17.61 -5.25
CA GLY A 216 -9.89 17.35 -5.89
C GLY A 216 -10.55 16.04 -5.43
N LEU A 217 -9.76 15.01 -5.19
CA LEU A 217 -10.19 13.73 -4.62
C LEU A 217 -10.66 13.91 -3.18
N GLN A 218 -9.87 14.55 -2.31
CA GLN A 218 -10.26 14.90 -0.94
C GLN A 218 -11.62 15.58 -0.91
N ASN A 219 -11.80 16.60 -1.74
CA ASN A 219 -13.02 17.40 -1.84
C ASN A 219 -14.28 16.61 -2.23
N ARG A 220 -14.11 15.47 -2.93
CA ARG A 220 -15.19 14.57 -3.35
C ARG A 220 -15.56 13.54 -2.29
N ILE A 221 -14.63 13.19 -1.40
CA ILE A 221 -14.79 12.10 -0.44
C ILE A 221 -15.24 12.57 0.95
N VAL A 222 -14.92 13.81 1.33
CA VAL A 222 -15.26 14.39 2.63
C VAL A 222 -16.60 15.15 2.61
N ASP A 223 -17.12 15.47 3.80
CA ASP A 223 -18.25 16.39 3.92
C ASP A 223 -17.85 17.79 3.39
N PRO A 224 -18.73 18.49 2.64
CA PRO A 224 -18.40 19.79 2.05
C PRO A 224 -17.83 20.85 3.01
N ARG A 225 -18.10 20.75 4.31
CA ARG A 225 -17.58 21.66 5.34
C ARG A 225 -16.10 21.44 5.69
N PHE A 226 -15.57 20.24 5.43
CA PHE A 226 -14.18 19.86 5.72
C PHE A 226 -13.33 19.74 4.44
N ARG A 227 -13.75 20.47 3.40
CA ARG A 227 -13.07 20.52 2.12
C ARG A 227 -11.79 21.33 2.25
N ASP A 228 -10.68 20.69 1.92
CA ASP A 228 -9.37 21.33 1.92
C ASP A 228 -9.11 22.02 0.58
N THR A 229 -8.50 23.20 0.64
CA THR A 229 -8.02 23.93 -0.55
C THR A 229 -6.58 23.54 -0.91
N ASP A 230 -5.84 22.96 0.04
CA ASP A 230 -4.44 22.56 -0.08
C ASP A 230 -4.07 21.59 1.07
N TYR A 231 -2.79 21.21 1.18
CA TYR A 231 -2.31 20.46 2.34
C TYR A 231 -2.50 21.23 3.66
N ARG A 232 -2.72 20.49 4.74
CA ARG A 232 -2.99 21.05 6.07
C ARG A 232 -1.85 21.95 6.56
N GLN A 233 -2.24 22.98 7.31
CA GLN A 233 -1.33 23.94 7.93
C GLN A 233 -1.16 23.71 9.43
N HIS A 234 -1.92 22.77 9.99
CA HIS A 234 -1.87 22.41 11.40
C HIS A 234 -1.42 20.95 11.57
N GLN A 235 -0.81 20.65 12.70
CA GLN A 235 -0.37 19.31 13.01
C GLN A 235 -1.57 18.45 13.40
N ASN A 236 -1.71 17.30 12.75
CA ASN A 236 -2.69 16.30 13.12
C ASN A 236 -2.03 14.98 13.55
N TYR A 237 -2.86 14.12 14.14
CA TYR A 237 -2.49 12.82 14.65
C TYR A 237 -3.67 11.86 14.54
N VAL A 238 -3.36 10.57 14.57
CA VAL A 238 -4.32 9.50 14.72
C VAL A 238 -4.24 9.02 16.16
N GLY A 239 -5.38 8.97 16.83
CA GLY A 239 -5.46 8.56 18.22
C GLY A 239 -6.85 8.09 18.61
N GLN A 240 -6.95 7.54 19.82
CA GLN A 240 -8.20 7.12 20.42
C GLN A 240 -8.37 7.83 21.76
N SER A 241 -9.56 8.40 21.99
CA SER A 241 -9.93 8.95 23.30
C SER A 241 -10.15 7.79 24.28
N MET A 242 -9.38 7.73 25.36
CA MET A 242 -9.60 6.76 26.44
C MET A 242 -10.70 7.21 27.40
N ASP A 243 -10.68 8.49 27.73
CA ASP A 243 -11.68 9.17 28.53
C ASP A 243 -11.78 10.63 28.06
N LEU A 244 -12.61 11.44 28.72
CA LEU A 244 -12.86 12.82 28.31
C LEU A 244 -11.60 13.71 28.33
N HIS A 245 -10.50 13.28 28.94
CA HIS A 245 -9.30 14.09 29.21
C HIS A 245 -7.99 13.41 28.78
N ARG A 246 -8.03 12.18 28.26
CA ARG A 246 -6.86 11.41 27.85
C ARG A 246 -7.03 10.84 26.46
N GLU A 247 -6.06 11.14 25.61
CA GLU A 247 -5.95 10.59 24.28
C GLU A 247 -4.69 9.72 24.17
N ILE A 248 -4.85 8.51 23.62
CA ILE A 248 -3.72 7.71 23.17
C ILE A 248 -3.40 8.14 21.75
N ILE A 249 -2.24 8.78 21.58
CA ILE A 249 -1.69 9.09 20.27
C ILE A 249 -1.04 7.82 19.71
N GLN A 250 -1.63 7.28 18.66
CA GLN A 250 -1.15 6.07 18.00
C GLN A 250 -0.16 6.40 16.88
N PHE A 251 -0.36 7.54 16.24
CA PHE A 251 0.48 8.01 15.15
C PHE A 251 0.42 9.52 15.02
N VAL A 252 1.55 10.16 14.74
CA VAL A 252 1.64 11.58 14.40
C VAL A 252 2.04 11.65 12.94
N GLY A 253 1.34 12.45 12.13
CA GLY A 253 1.70 12.67 10.72
C GLY A 253 2.90 13.61 10.56
N ALA A 254 3.40 13.77 9.33
CA ALA A 254 4.52 14.66 9.05
C ALA A 254 4.23 16.13 9.47
N LYS A 255 5.27 16.88 9.82
CA LYS A 255 5.10 18.29 10.19
C LYS A 255 4.52 19.11 9.02
N PRO A 256 3.58 20.04 9.25
CA PRO A 256 2.99 20.86 8.19
C PRO A 256 4.03 21.55 7.30
N GLU A 257 5.10 22.07 7.92
CA GLU A 257 6.16 22.79 7.22
C GLU A 257 6.96 21.91 6.26
N SER A 258 6.93 20.59 6.46
CA SER A 258 7.60 19.60 5.61
C SER A 258 6.67 18.97 4.56
N LEU A 259 5.35 19.16 4.67
CA LEU A 259 4.40 18.48 3.77
C LEU A 259 4.57 18.87 2.31
N ALA A 260 4.86 20.14 2.03
CA ALA A 260 5.02 20.61 0.65
C ALA A 260 6.16 19.88 -0.08
N SER A 261 7.32 19.74 0.57
CA SER A 261 8.47 19.01 -0.01
C SER A 261 8.24 17.51 -0.02
N LEU A 262 7.75 16.93 1.08
CA LEU A 262 7.49 15.49 1.18
C LEU A 262 6.47 15.01 0.12
N MET A 263 5.38 15.75 -0.07
CA MET A 263 4.37 15.42 -1.08
C MET A 263 4.88 15.62 -2.50
N ALA A 264 5.69 16.66 -2.76
CA ALA A 264 6.35 16.83 -4.05
C ALA A 264 7.32 15.66 -4.33
N GLY A 265 8.07 15.22 -3.31
CA GLY A 265 8.92 14.04 -3.37
C GLY A 265 8.12 12.75 -3.63
N LEU A 266 6.98 12.56 -2.96
CA LEU A 266 6.12 11.38 -3.14
C LEU A 266 5.58 11.32 -4.57
N ILE A 267 5.14 12.46 -5.13
CA ILE A 267 4.70 12.55 -6.53
C ILE A 267 5.86 12.24 -7.49
N ALA A 268 7.05 12.80 -7.24
CA ALA A 268 8.23 12.50 -8.04
C ALA A 268 8.64 11.02 -7.97
N ALA A 269 8.50 10.38 -6.79
CA ALA A 269 8.72 8.96 -6.62
C ALA A 269 7.67 8.14 -7.37
N HIS A 270 6.40 8.58 -7.39
CA HIS A 270 5.34 7.94 -8.17
C HIS A 270 5.71 7.91 -9.66
N GLU A 271 6.07 9.06 -10.24
CA GLU A 271 6.48 9.18 -11.65
C GLU A 271 7.74 8.35 -11.96
N ARG A 272 8.70 8.37 -11.04
CA ARG A 272 9.97 7.65 -11.19
C ARG A 272 9.80 6.13 -11.13
N MET A 273 8.97 5.63 -10.21
CA MET A 273 8.61 4.20 -10.17
C MET A 273 7.76 3.80 -11.37
N GLU A 274 6.89 4.72 -11.84
CA GLU A 274 6.07 4.47 -13.01
C GLU A 274 6.94 4.23 -14.25
N SER A 275 7.79 5.20 -14.58
CA SER A 275 8.73 5.13 -15.70
C SER A 275 9.85 4.09 -15.53
N GLY A 276 10.22 3.80 -14.28
CA GLY A 276 11.29 2.88 -13.92
C GLY A 276 10.89 1.40 -13.84
N GLY A 277 9.70 1.03 -14.33
CA GLY A 277 9.30 -0.38 -14.46
C GLY A 277 9.20 -1.15 -13.14
N VAL A 278 8.99 -0.47 -12.01
CA VAL A 278 8.81 -1.13 -10.70
C VAL A 278 7.52 -1.95 -10.71
N HIS A 279 7.51 -3.10 -10.03
CA HIS A 279 6.33 -3.97 -9.95
C HIS A 279 5.11 -3.19 -9.42
N ALA A 280 3.94 -3.37 -10.05
CA ALA A 280 2.75 -2.54 -9.81
C ALA A 280 2.28 -2.56 -8.35
N ALA A 281 2.26 -3.74 -7.70
CA ALA A 281 1.89 -3.85 -6.29
C ALA A 281 2.88 -3.15 -5.36
N ILE A 282 4.17 -3.12 -5.71
CA ILE A 282 5.21 -2.45 -4.91
C ILE A 282 5.09 -0.94 -5.06
N HIS A 283 4.90 -0.47 -6.29
CA HIS A 283 4.61 0.93 -6.58
C HIS A 283 3.36 1.41 -5.82
N ALA A 284 2.28 0.63 -5.86
CA ALA A 284 1.04 0.92 -5.15
C ALA A 284 1.26 0.98 -3.63
N ALA A 285 1.95 0.01 -3.05
CA ALA A 285 2.25 -0.02 -1.62
C ALA A 285 3.05 1.22 -1.18
N VAL A 286 4.15 1.51 -1.86
CA VAL A 286 5.05 2.63 -1.51
C VAL A 286 4.31 3.96 -1.56
N ILE A 287 3.54 4.23 -2.61
CA ILE A 287 2.85 5.51 -2.77
C ILE A 287 1.64 5.62 -1.86
N ALA A 288 0.82 4.59 -1.76
CA ALA A 288 -0.36 4.64 -0.92
C ALA A 288 0.01 4.74 0.56
N TYR A 289 0.89 3.88 1.06
CA TYR A 289 1.32 3.96 2.47
C TYR A 289 2.17 5.21 2.74
N GLY A 290 3.00 5.63 1.79
CA GLY A 290 3.67 6.93 1.87
C GLY A 290 2.67 8.06 2.09
N PHE A 291 1.61 8.10 1.31
CA PHE A 291 0.57 9.12 1.43
C PHE A 291 -0.11 9.09 2.81
N VAL A 292 -0.51 7.92 3.31
CA VAL A 292 -1.21 7.82 4.60
C VAL A 292 -0.31 8.18 5.79
N PHE A 293 1.00 7.89 5.70
CA PHE A 293 1.97 8.25 6.72
C PHE A 293 2.35 9.74 6.68
N LEU A 294 2.45 10.35 5.49
CA LEU A 294 2.59 11.80 5.39
C LEU A 294 1.36 12.52 5.96
N HIS A 295 0.18 11.94 5.74
CA HIS A 295 -1.09 12.41 6.30
C HIS A 295 -1.38 13.88 5.95
N PRO A 296 -1.42 14.25 4.65
CA PRO A 296 -1.35 15.65 4.21
C PRO A 296 -2.65 16.47 4.36
N PHE A 297 -3.80 15.83 4.60
CA PHE A 297 -5.10 16.51 4.73
C PHE A 297 -5.64 16.46 6.16
N GLU A 298 -6.64 17.28 6.48
CA GLU A 298 -7.31 17.24 7.79
C GLU A 298 -8.23 16.01 7.93
N ASP A 299 -8.88 15.61 6.84
CA ASP A 299 -9.71 14.40 6.77
C ASP A 299 -9.56 13.70 5.40
N GLY A 300 -9.86 12.41 5.38
CA GLY A 300 -9.93 11.60 4.16
C GLY A 300 -8.63 10.90 3.78
N ASN A 301 -7.58 11.00 4.60
CA ASN A 301 -6.27 10.40 4.27
C ASN A 301 -6.34 8.88 4.07
N GLY A 302 -7.08 8.15 4.93
CA GLY A 302 -7.27 6.71 4.79
C GLY A 302 -8.04 6.32 3.52
N ARG A 303 -9.13 7.02 3.21
CA ARG A 303 -9.92 6.85 1.98
C ARG A 303 -9.09 7.11 0.73
N ILE A 304 -8.25 8.15 0.72
CA ILE A 304 -7.35 8.45 -0.41
C ILE A 304 -6.26 7.39 -0.53
N HIS A 305 -5.68 6.93 0.59
CA HIS A 305 -4.73 5.82 0.60
C HIS A 305 -5.30 4.58 -0.12
N ARG A 306 -6.48 4.13 0.25
CA ARG A 306 -7.12 2.95 -0.38
C ARG A 306 -7.50 3.22 -1.84
N PHE A 307 -7.91 4.45 -2.17
CA PHE A 307 -8.14 4.86 -3.56
C PHE A 307 -6.85 4.80 -4.41
N LEU A 308 -5.71 5.27 -3.88
CA LEU A 308 -4.43 5.28 -4.59
C LEU A 308 -3.92 3.87 -4.87
N ILE A 309 -4.19 2.90 -3.98
CA ILE A 309 -3.91 1.48 -4.25
C ILE A 309 -4.60 1.07 -5.56
N HIS A 310 -5.91 1.31 -5.69
CA HIS A 310 -6.65 0.97 -6.92
C HIS A 310 -6.19 1.75 -8.14
N ASN A 311 -5.98 3.06 -7.98
CA ASN A 311 -5.55 3.92 -9.08
C ASN A 311 -4.25 3.42 -9.70
N ILE A 312 -3.26 3.08 -8.87
CA ILE A 312 -1.96 2.61 -9.35
C ILE A 312 -2.09 1.21 -9.94
N LEU A 313 -2.76 0.27 -9.28
CA LEU A 313 -2.91 -1.09 -9.79
C LEU A 313 -3.63 -1.12 -11.15
N ALA A 314 -4.72 -0.36 -11.29
CA ALA A 314 -5.49 -0.28 -12.53
C ALA A 314 -4.68 0.36 -13.66
N ARG A 315 -4.07 1.54 -13.42
CA ARG A 315 -3.23 2.22 -14.43
C ARG A 315 -2.04 1.40 -14.89
N ARG A 316 -1.50 0.55 -14.00
CA ARG A 316 -0.37 -0.32 -14.27
C ARG A 316 -0.76 -1.66 -14.89
N GLY A 317 -2.05 -1.87 -15.18
CA GLY A 317 -2.56 -3.10 -15.80
C GLY A 317 -2.41 -4.34 -14.92
N PHE A 318 -2.33 -4.16 -13.60
CA PHE A 318 -2.27 -5.29 -12.67
C PHE A 318 -3.60 -6.05 -12.64
N THR A 319 -4.71 -5.31 -12.74
CA THR A 319 -6.05 -5.88 -12.88
C THR A 319 -6.49 -5.83 -14.35
N PRO A 320 -7.31 -6.80 -14.81
CA PRO A 320 -7.99 -6.73 -16.11
C PRO A 320 -8.77 -5.41 -16.28
N PRO A 321 -8.87 -4.87 -17.51
CA PRO A 321 -9.56 -3.60 -17.76
C PRO A 321 -11.00 -3.58 -17.22
N GLY A 322 -11.34 -2.51 -16.51
CA GLY A 322 -12.64 -2.35 -15.85
C GLY A 322 -12.87 -3.23 -14.59
N LEU A 323 -11.94 -4.10 -14.20
CA LEU A 323 -12.01 -4.88 -12.97
C LEU A 323 -11.36 -4.14 -11.80
N ILE A 324 -12.12 -3.97 -10.73
CA ILE A 324 -11.62 -3.49 -9.44
C ILE A 324 -11.44 -4.67 -8.48
N PHE A 325 -10.37 -4.62 -7.70
CA PHE A 325 -10.17 -5.53 -6.57
C PHE A 325 -10.76 -4.87 -5.34
N PRO A 326 -11.70 -5.48 -4.61
CA PRO A 326 -12.18 -4.90 -3.36
C PRO A 326 -11.15 -5.09 -2.23
N VAL A 327 -9.98 -4.47 -2.36
CA VAL A 327 -8.87 -4.56 -1.38
C VAL A 327 -9.30 -4.02 -0.03
N SER A 328 -10.15 -2.99 0.01
CA SER A 328 -10.70 -2.49 1.27
C SER A 328 -11.59 -3.54 1.95
N ALA A 329 -12.26 -4.42 1.20
CA ALA A 329 -13.02 -5.51 1.81
C ALA A 329 -12.10 -6.53 2.49
N ALA A 330 -10.98 -6.87 1.84
CA ALA A 330 -9.97 -7.73 2.43
C ALA A 330 -9.34 -7.12 3.70
N MET A 331 -9.04 -5.81 3.68
CA MET A 331 -8.55 -5.08 4.85
C MET A 331 -9.59 -5.06 5.99
N LEU A 332 -10.86 -4.77 5.67
CA LEU A 332 -11.95 -4.72 6.64
C LEU A 332 -12.21 -6.08 7.31
N ASN A 333 -12.07 -7.17 6.56
CA ASN A 333 -12.24 -8.54 7.08
C ASN A 333 -11.02 -9.02 7.88
N ARG A 334 -9.90 -8.29 7.84
CA ARG A 334 -8.64 -8.60 8.52
C ARG A 334 -8.07 -7.35 9.21
N PRO A 335 -8.81 -6.76 10.16
CA PRO A 335 -8.44 -5.48 10.75
C PRO A 335 -7.07 -5.54 11.45
N GLN A 336 -6.76 -6.64 12.15
CA GLN A 336 -5.47 -6.80 12.82
C GLN A 336 -4.29 -6.75 11.84
N ASP A 337 -4.38 -7.45 10.71
CA ASP A 337 -3.30 -7.45 9.72
C ASP A 337 -3.13 -6.06 9.07
N TYR A 338 -4.23 -5.31 8.94
CA TYR A 338 -4.19 -3.94 8.40
C TYR A 338 -3.57 -2.98 9.42
N ASP A 339 -3.96 -3.08 10.69
CA ASP A 339 -3.37 -2.32 11.78
C ASP A 339 -1.87 -2.64 11.93
N ASP A 340 -1.48 -3.92 11.92
CA ASP A 340 -0.09 -4.36 11.96
C ASP A 340 0.73 -3.77 10.81
N SER A 341 0.15 -3.65 9.61
CA SER A 341 0.82 -3.03 8.45
C SER A 341 1.10 -1.54 8.63
N LEU A 342 0.23 -0.81 9.33
CA LEU A 342 0.40 0.60 9.68
C LEU A 342 1.37 0.75 10.87
N GLU A 343 1.20 -0.11 11.87
CA GLU A 343 1.98 -0.14 13.10
C GLU A 343 3.45 -0.50 12.88
N ALA A 344 3.76 -1.28 11.84
CA ALA A 344 5.14 -1.62 11.47
C ALA A 344 6.03 -0.38 11.28
N PHE A 345 5.46 0.74 10.82
CA PHE A 345 6.14 2.03 10.76
C PHE A 345 5.90 2.87 12.01
N SER A 346 4.64 3.04 12.44
CA SER A 346 4.33 3.98 13.53
C SER A 346 4.97 3.60 14.86
N ARG A 347 5.07 2.31 15.21
CA ARG A 347 5.69 1.88 16.48
C ARG A 347 7.17 2.19 16.57
N GLN A 348 7.87 2.22 15.44
CA GLN A 348 9.29 2.60 15.38
C GLN A 348 9.47 4.11 15.40
N LEU A 349 8.55 4.84 14.76
CA LEU A 349 8.58 6.29 14.68
C LEU A 349 8.24 6.95 16.03
N MET A 350 7.16 6.51 16.69
CA MET A 350 6.60 7.23 17.84
C MET A 350 7.59 7.49 18.99
N PRO A 351 8.48 6.56 19.38
CA PRO A 351 9.52 6.84 20.38
C PRO A 351 10.52 7.94 19.99
N LEU A 352 10.59 8.27 18.70
CA LEU A 352 11.48 9.29 18.13
C LEU A 352 10.78 10.64 17.93
N VAL A 353 9.48 10.75 18.21
CA VAL A 353 8.70 11.99 18.06
C VAL A 353 8.52 12.63 19.43
N ASP A 354 9.13 13.80 19.63
CA ASP A 354 8.88 14.64 20.80
C ASP A 354 7.69 15.54 20.50
N TYR A 355 6.59 15.36 21.22
CA TYR A 355 5.36 16.12 21.03
C TYR A 355 4.73 16.56 22.35
N GLU A 356 3.96 17.65 22.28
CA GLU A 356 3.07 18.10 23.34
C GLU A 356 1.62 18.19 22.85
N LEU A 357 0.68 17.98 23.77
CA LEU A 357 -0.74 18.26 23.57
C LEU A 357 -1.12 19.43 24.47
N ASP A 358 -1.74 20.46 23.91
CA ASP A 358 -2.27 21.57 24.69
C ASP A 358 -3.66 21.27 25.28
N GLY A 359 -4.21 22.18 26.08
CA GLY A 359 -5.52 22.03 26.72
C GLY A 359 -6.72 22.02 25.75
N GLU A 360 -6.50 22.33 24.48
CA GLU A 360 -7.49 22.25 23.39
C GLU A 360 -7.32 20.96 22.55
N GLY A 361 -6.37 20.09 22.92
CA GLY A 361 -6.05 18.86 22.18
C GLY A 361 -5.18 19.09 20.94
N ARG A 362 -4.60 20.29 20.77
CA ARG A 362 -3.70 20.53 19.63
C ARG A 362 -2.34 19.92 19.91
N LEU A 363 -1.90 19.06 18.99
CA LEU A 363 -0.58 18.44 19.05
C LEU A 363 0.48 19.33 18.40
N THR A 364 1.63 19.50 19.03
CA THR A 364 2.80 20.18 18.43
C THR A 364 4.02 19.27 18.50
N VAL A 365 4.68 19.05 17.36
CA VAL A 365 5.93 18.27 17.27
C VAL A 365 7.13 19.21 17.44
N ARG A 366 7.95 18.94 18.46
CA ARG A 366 9.05 19.81 18.91
C ARG A 366 10.38 19.53 18.22
N ASN A 367 10.64 18.27 17.84
CA ASN A 367 11.88 17.87 17.20
C ASN A 367 11.77 17.75 15.67
N GLU A 368 12.92 17.57 15.00
CA GLU A 368 13.00 17.38 13.55
C GLU A 368 12.69 15.93 13.16
N THR A 369 11.59 15.71 12.46
CA THR A 369 11.09 14.37 12.11
C THR A 369 11.04 14.10 10.62
N ALA A 370 11.24 15.09 9.74
CA ALA A 370 11.12 14.93 8.30
C ALA A 370 12.00 13.80 7.73
N PRO A 371 13.26 13.59 8.16
CA PRO A 371 14.08 12.46 7.68
C PRO A 371 13.43 11.08 7.87
N TRP A 372 12.62 10.88 8.91
CA TRP A 372 11.92 9.61 9.15
C TRP A 372 10.81 9.36 8.13
N TYR A 373 10.21 10.41 7.58
CA TYR A 373 9.21 10.33 6.51
C TYR A 373 9.82 10.31 5.11
N ARG A 374 10.98 10.97 4.93
CA ARG A 374 11.72 11.00 3.65
C ARG A 374 12.23 9.61 3.26
N PHE A 375 12.63 8.80 4.24
CA PHE A 375 13.48 7.62 4.01
C PHE A 375 12.88 6.31 4.56
N ILE A 376 11.56 6.16 4.45
CA ILE A 376 10.84 4.99 4.96
C ILE A 376 11.27 3.70 4.24
N ASP A 377 11.45 2.62 5.00
CA ASP A 377 11.55 1.25 4.48
C ASP A 377 10.12 0.66 4.41
N PHE A 378 9.59 0.50 3.21
CA PHE A 378 8.22 0.01 2.96
C PHE A 378 8.14 -1.51 2.78
N THR A 379 9.17 -2.26 3.20
CA THR A 379 9.19 -3.73 3.04
C THR A 379 7.98 -4.40 3.68
N ALA A 380 7.61 -4.02 4.91
CA ALA A 380 6.48 -4.61 5.63
C ALA A 380 5.14 -4.26 4.96
N GLN A 381 4.94 -3.00 4.58
CA GLN A 381 3.73 -2.53 3.91
C GLN A 381 3.55 -3.18 2.54
N THR A 382 4.64 -3.40 1.82
CA THR A 382 4.62 -4.10 0.53
C THR A 382 4.17 -5.55 0.72
N GLN A 383 4.73 -6.26 1.72
CA GLN A 383 4.34 -7.64 2.03
C GLN A 383 2.87 -7.73 2.42
N ALA A 384 2.39 -6.80 3.24
CA ALA A 384 0.98 -6.71 3.65
C ALA A 384 0.07 -6.48 2.43
N LEU A 385 0.41 -5.54 1.53
CA LEU A 385 -0.42 -5.31 0.35
C LEU A 385 -0.50 -6.55 -0.55
N PHE A 386 0.59 -7.27 -0.77
CA PHE A 386 0.54 -8.55 -1.50
C PHE A 386 -0.38 -9.57 -0.84
N GLN A 387 -0.37 -9.66 0.50
CA GLN A 387 -1.28 -10.55 1.24
C GLN A 387 -2.74 -10.13 1.05
N PHE A 388 -3.05 -8.84 1.17
CA PHE A 388 -4.40 -8.35 0.91
C PHE A 388 -4.84 -8.62 -0.54
N LEU A 389 -3.96 -8.41 -1.53
CA LEU A 389 -4.27 -8.69 -2.93
C LEU A 389 -4.56 -10.18 -3.16
N SER A 390 -3.76 -11.08 -2.60
CA SER A 390 -4.03 -12.52 -2.69
C SER A 390 -5.36 -12.87 -2.03
N HIS A 391 -5.62 -12.32 -0.83
CA HIS A 391 -6.87 -12.56 -0.13
C HIS A 391 -8.08 -12.02 -0.89
N THR A 392 -7.96 -10.85 -1.53
CA THR A 392 -9.00 -10.30 -2.39
C THR A 392 -9.33 -11.22 -3.55
N ILE A 393 -8.33 -11.82 -4.21
CA ILE A 393 -8.57 -12.79 -5.28
C ILE A 393 -9.32 -14.02 -4.75
N ASP A 394 -8.81 -14.60 -3.66
CA ASP A 394 -9.25 -15.91 -3.17
C ASP A 394 -10.57 -15.86 -2.37
N SER A 395 -10.81 -14.78 -1.64
CA SER A 395 -11.92 -14.67 -0.67
C SER A 395 -12.98 -13.63 -1.04
N GLU A 396 -12.65 -12.67 -1.92
CA GLU A 396 -13.60 -11.63 -2.32
C GLU A 396 -14.06 -11.82 -3.78
N LEU A 397 -13.13 -11.97 -4.72
CA LEU A 397 -13.41 -12.04 -6.14
C LEU A 397 -13.96 -13.41 -6.56
N ALA A 398 -13.19 -14.48 -6.34
CA ALA A 398 -13.58 -15.82 -6.79
C ALA A 398 -14.91 -16.31 -6.18
N PRO A 399 -15.16 -16.16 -4.86
CA PRO A 399 -16.43 -16.58 -4.27
C PRO A 399 -17.63 -15.78 -4.76
N GLU A 400 -17.47 -14.48 -5.01
CA GLU A 400 -18.54 -13.62 -5.53
C GLU A 400 -18.94 -14.01 -6.95
N LEU A 401 -17.95 -14.25 -7.82
CA LEU A 401 -18.21 -14.72 -9.19
C LEU A 401 -18.91 -16.09 -9.19
N ALA A 402 -18.44 -17.01 -8.34
CA ALA A 402 -19.06 -18.32 -8.19
C ALA A 402 -20.50 -18.21 -7.67
N PHE A 403 -20.75 -17.31 -6.71
CA PHE A 403 -22.08 -17.05 -6.19
C PHE A 403 -23.04 -16.53 -7.27
N LEU A 404 -22.62 -15.53 -8.04
CA LEU A 404 -23.43 -14.96 -9.13
C LEU A 404 -23.72 -16.00 -10.23
N ALA A 405 -22.77 -16.88 -10.54
CA ALA A 405 -22.99 -17.96 -11.50
C ALA A 405 -24.01 -18.98 -11.00
N LYS A 406 -23.93 -19.39 -9.73
CA LYS A 406 -24.93 -20.27 -9.09
C LYS A 406 -26.32 -19.62 -9.06
N PHE A 407 -26.36 -18.32 -8.77
CA PHE A 407 -27.60 -17.54 -8.76
C PHE A 407 -28.26 -17.51 -10.14
N ASP A 408 -27.50 -17.23 -11.21
CA ASP A 408 -28.02 -17.16 -12.57
C ASP A 408 -28.56 -18.53 -13.04
N ARG A 409 -27.85 -19.62 -12.73
CA ARG A 409 -28.31 -20.99 -13.03
C ARG A 409 -29.65 -21.29 -12.34
N ALA A 410 -29.78 -20.96 -11.05
CA ALA A 410 -31.02 -21.19 -10.33
C ALA A 410 -32.16 -20.30 -10.81
N LYS A 411 -31.87 -19.04 -11.15
CA LYS A 411 -32.88 -18.13 -11.70
C LYS A 411 -33.46 -18.70 -13.00
N ALA A 412 -32.59 -19.14 -13.92
CA ALA A 412 -33.01 -19.78 -15.17
C ALA A 412 -33.85 -21.05 -14.90
N ALA A 413 -33.36 -21.95 -14.04
CA ALA A 413 -34.07 -23.18 -13.70
C ALA A 413 -35.42 -22.94 -13.01
N ILE A 414 -35.56 -21.87 -12.22
CA ILE A 414 -36.83 -21.47 -11.61
C ILE A 414 -37.78 -20.89 -12.66
N GLN A 415 -37.27 -20.06 -13.59
CA GLN A 415 -38.06 -19.50 -14.68
C GLN A 415 -38.67 -20.59 -15.56
N ASP A 416 -37.95 -21.70 -15.78
CA ASP A 416 -38.43 -22.85 -16.54
C ASP A 416 -39.56 -23.62 -15.83
N ILE A 417 -39.67 -23.50 -14.51
CA ILE A 417 -40.74 -24.14 -13.72
C ILE A 417 -41.97 -23.23 -13.69
N VAL A 418 -41.78 -21.94 -13.38
CA VAL A 418 -42.86 -20.96 -13.31
C VAL A 418 -42.39 -19.65 -13.93
N ASP A 419 -43.08 -19.23 -14.98
CA ASP A 419 -42.87 -17.92 -15.58
C ASP A 419 -43.37 -16.82 -14.65
N MET A 420 -42.44 -16.21 -13.91
CA MET A 420 -42.75 -15.14 -12.95
C MET A 420 -41.76 -13.99 -13.08
N PRO A 421 -42.12 -12.78 -12.61
CA PRO A 421 -41.23 -11.63 -12.68
C PRO A 421 -39.91 -11.90 -11.94
N ASP A 422 -38.78 -11.51 -12.54
CA ASP A 422 -37.43 -11.65 -11.99
C ASP A 422 -37.35 -11.33 -10.49
N ARG A 423 -37.90 -10.18 -10.08
CA ARG A 423 -37.89 -9.73 -8.69
C ARG A 423 -38.50 -10.74 -7.70
N LYS A 424 -39.48 -11.54 -8.12
CA LYS A 424 -40.09 -12.60 -7.30
C LYS A 424 -39.16 -13.82 -7.20
N ILE A 425 -38.47 -14.18 -8.27
CA ILE A 425 -37.46 -15.26 -8.27
C ILE A 425 -36.29 -14.87 -7.37
N GLU A 426 -35.76 -13.66 -7.52
CA GLU A 426 -34.67 -13.15 -6.69
C GLU A 426 -35.04 -13.14 -5.20
N LEU A 427 -36.27 -12.73 -4.88
CA LEU A 427 -36.80 -12.80 -3.52
C LEU A 427 -36.93 -14.24 -3.01
N PHE A 428 -37.42 -15.16 -3.86
CA PHE A 428 -37.56 -16.57 -3.52
C PHE A 428 -36.20 -17.19 -3.18
N VAL A 429 -35.22 -17.01 -4.07
CA VAL A 429 -33.84 -17.48 -3.90
C VAL A 429 -33.26 -16.94 -2.59
N ARG A 430 -33.38 -15.63 -2.35
CA ARG A 430 -32.87 -14.98 -1.14
C ARG A 430 -33.47 -15.57 0.14
N LEU A 431 -34.79 -15.75 0.18
CA LEU A 431 -35.49 -16.27 1.35
C LEU A 431 -35.16 -17.75 1.62
N CYS A 432 -35.05 -18.56 0.57
CA CYS A 432 -34.65 -19.96 0.70
C CYS A 432 -33.20 -20.09 1.18
N ARG A 433 -32.28 -19.27 0.66
CA ARG A 433 -30.88 -19.23 1.09
C ARG A 433 -30.73 -18.86 2.58
N GLN A 434 -31.57 -17.96 3.08
CA GLN A 434 -31.62 -17.60 4.51
C GLN A 434 -32.19 -18.71 5.41
N ASN A 435 -32.84 -19.72 4.83
CA ASN A 435 -33.56 -20.75 5.57
C ASN A 435 -33.21 -22.17 5.05
N GLY A 436 -31.91 -22.45 4.89
CA GLY A 436 -31.41 -23.80 4.61
C GLY A 436 -31.87 -24.40 3.28
N GLY A 437 -32.15 -23.55 2.28
CA GLY A 437 -32.64 -23.96 0.96
C GLY A 437 -34.15 -24.13 0.86
N ARG A 438 -34.92 -23.78 1.91
CA ARG A 438 -36.38 -23.93 1.93
C ARG A 438 -37.10 -22.62 2.21
N LEU A 439 -38.30 -22.45 1.65
CA LEU A 439 -39.14 -21.30 1.91
C LEU A 439 -39.92 -21.51 3.22
N SER A 440 -39.86 -20.54 4.14
CA SER A 440 -40.62 -20.64 5.39
C SER A 440 -42.13 -20.53 5.14
N ARG A 441 -42.94 -21.23 5.95
CA ARG A 441 -44.42 -21.24 5.81
C ARG A 441 -45.02 -19.82 5.82
N ALA A 442 -44.48 -18.93 6.66
CA ALA A 442 -44.93 -17.54 6.75
C ALA A 442 -44.62 -16.75 5.46
N LYS A 443 -43.43 -16.91 4.88
CA LYS A 443 -43.06 -16.24 3.62
C LYS A 443 -43.77 -16.83 2.42
N ARG A 444 -43.99 -18.15 2.42
CA ARG A 444 -44.86 -18.84 1.46
C ARG A 444 -46.26 -18.23 1.42
N ALA A 445 -46.91 -18.11 2.58
CA ALA A 445 -48.26 -17.56 2.67
C ALA A 445 -48.34 -16.05 2.35
N SER A 446 -47.34 -15.25 2.73
CA SER A 446 -47.38 -13.80 2.55
C SER A 446 -46.87 -13.29 1.20
N GLN A 447 -45.89 -13.96 0.58
CA GLN A 447 -45.19 -13.46 -0.60
C GLN A 447 -45.38 -14.33 -1.85
N PHE A 448 -45.75 -15.60 -1.67
CA PHE A 448 -45.78 -16.60 -2.72
C PHE A 448 -47.06 -17.44 -2.74
N ALA A 449 -48.18 -16.94 -2.18
CA ALA A 449 -49.44 -17.69 -2.07
C ALA A 449 -49.99 -18.20 -3.41
N MET A 450 -49.66 -17.53 -4.51
CA MET A 450 -50.08 -17.90 -5.87
C MET A 450 -49.44 -19.19 -6.40
N LEU A 451 -48.32 -19.64 -5.83
CA LEU A 451 -47.67 -20.88 -6.25
C LEU A 451 -48.40 -22.10 -5.66
N SER A 452 -48.32 -23.24 -6.31
CA SER A 452 -48.69 -24.55 -5.77
C SER A 452 -47.55 -25.15 -4.94
N ASP A 453 -47.88 -26.13 -4.11
CA ASP A 453 -46.86 -26.82 -3.31
C ASP A 453 -45.89 -27.63 -4.17
N ALA A 454 -46.35 -28.14 -5.33
CA ALA A 454 -45.52 -28.83 -6.30
C ALA A 454 -44.49 -27.87 -6.94
N GLU A 455 -44.92 -26.66 -7.34
CA GLU A 455 -44.04 -25.63 -7.90
C GLU A 455 -43.00 -25.19 -6.88
N VAL A 456 -43.40 -24.91 -5.63
CA VAL A 456 -42.44 -24.51 -4.59
C VAL A 456 -41.40 -25.61 -4.33
N ALA A 457 -41.83 -26.87 -4.21
CA ALA A 457 -40.91 -27.97 -4.03
C ALA A 457 -39.97 -28.16 -5.23
N ALA A 458 -40.45 -27.92 -6.46
CA ALA A 458 -39.62 -27.95 -7.65
C ALA A 458 -38.59 -26.81 -7.68
N MET A 459 -39.01 -25.59 -7.33
CA MET A 459 -38.12 -24.43 -7.23
C MET A 459 -37.06 -24.60 -6.14
N GLU A 460 -37.42 -25.17 -4.98
CA GLU A 460 -36.46 -25.51 -3.92
C GLU A 460 -35.43 -26.57 -4.38
N ARG A 461 -35.85 -27.56 -5.17
CA ARG A 461 -34.94 -28.56 -5.76
C ARG A 461 -34.01 -27.95 -6.82
N ALA A 462 -34.54 -27.07 -7.67
CA ALA A 462 -33.74 -26.35 -8.66
C ALA A 462 -32.66 -25.49 -7.99
N LEU A 463 -33.04 -24.79 -6.91
CA LEU A 463 -32.09 -24.07 -6.05
C LEU A 463 -31.05 -25.01 -5.43
N GLY A 464 -31.47 -26.15 -4.85
CA GLY A 464 -30.54 -27.12 -4.26
C GLY A 464 -29.52 -27.64 -5.28
N SER A 465 -29.96 -27.94 -6.50
CA SER A 465 -29.12 -28.46 -7.58
C SER A 465 -28.07 -27.41 -8.01
N ALA A 466 -28.50 -26.17 -8.25
CA ALA A 466 -27.61 -25.09 -8.71
C ALA A 466 -26.52 -24.70 -7.69
N TRP A 467 -26.70 -25.00 -6.40
CA TRP A 467 -25.71 -24.74 -5.35
C TRP A 467 -24.84 -25.96 -5.00
N SER A 468 -25.25 -27.16 -5.38
CA SER A 468 -24.52 -28.41 -5.12
C SER A 468 -23.42 -28.67 -6.15
N ASP A 469 -23.58 -28.12 -7.36
CA ASP A 469 -22.52 -27.94 -8.37
C ASP A 469 -21.70 -26.68 -8.04
#